data_AF-A0A838Q8C4-F1
#
_entry.id   AF-A0A838Q8C4-F1
#
_cell.length_a   1.000
_cell.length_b   1.000
_cell.length_c   1.000
_cell.angle_alpha   90.00
_cell.angle_beta   90.00
_cell.angle_gamma   90.00
#
_symmetry.space_group_name_H-M   'P 1'
#
loop_
_entity.id
_entity.type
_entity.pdbx_description
1 polymer ?
#
loop_
_entity_poly.entity_id
_entity_poly.type
_entity_poly.pdbx_seq_one_letter_code
_entity_poly.pdbx_strand_id
1 'polypeptide(L)' 'MRSFARLIPFLIVVIVALALYQLYGAFLAAGAGNWPFAAFYALFGFAGFVLVRALWAHRKGLNKSDVPGQ' A
#
# COMPACT_ATOMS: atom_id res chain seq x y z
N MET A 1 -5.08 -3.55 -22.90
CA MET A 1 -5.79 -2.76 -21.86
C MET A 1 -6.33 -3.61 -20.70
N ARG A 2 -6.72 -4.90 -20.87
CA ARG A 2 -7.14 -5.81 -19.77
C ARG A 2 -6.07 -6.16 -18.71
N SER A 3 -4.78 -6.12 -19.07
CA SER A 3 -3.68 -6.47 -18.14
C SER A 3 -3.47 -5.42 -17.04
N PHE A 4 -3.72 -4.14 -17.34
CA PHE A 4 -3.50 -3.03 -16.40
C PHE A 4 -4.51 -3.05 -15.23
N ALA A 5 -5.77 -3.39 -15.51
CA ALA A 5 -6.83 -3.50 -14.49
C ALA A 5 -6.62 -4.69 -13.51
N ARG A 6 -5.88 -5.73 -13.93
CA ARG A 6 -5.42 -6.84 -13.06
C ARG A 6 -4.11 -6.54 -12.33
N LEU A 7 -3.29 -5.61 -12.82
CA LEU A 7 -2.05 -5.23 -12.18
C LEU A 7 -2.30 -4.45 -10.87
N ILE A 8 -3.33 -3.59 -10.85
CA ILE A 8 -3.70 -2.78 -9.68
C ILE A 8 -3.93 -3.61 -8.39
N PRO A 9 -4.78 -4.66 -8.37
CA PRO A 9 -4.99 -5.45 -7.15
C PRO A 9 -3.73 -6.22 -6.73
N PHE A 10 -2.92 -6.68 -7.68
CA PHE A 10 -1.63 -7.30 -7.39
C PHE A 10 -0.67 -6.30 -6.73
N LEU A 11 -0.60 -5.08 -7.26
CA LEU A 11 0.22 -4.00 -6.70
C LEU A 11 -0.23 -3.64 -5.28
N ILE A 12 -1.54 -3.62 -5.02
CA ILE A 12 -2.09 -3.41 -3.67
C ILE A 12 -1.57 -4.47 -2.71
N VAL A 13 -1.64 -5.76 -3.08
CA VAL A 13 -1.14 -6.85 -2.23
C VAL A 13 0.36 -6.70 -1.95
N VAL A 14 1.15 -6.37 -2.97
CA VAL A 14 2.60 -6.14 -2.81
C VAL A 14 2.88 -4.97 -1.87
N ILE A 15 2.18 -3.84 -2.03
CA ILE A 15 2.37 -2.67 -1.16
C ILE A 15 1.96 -2.99 0.29
N VAL A 16 0.86 -3.72 0.50
CA VAL A 16 0.45 -4.16 1.85
C VAL A 16 1.51 -5.06 2.48
N ALA A 17 2.05 -6.03 1.74
CA ALA A 17 3.12 -6.91 2.24
C ALA A 17 4.37 -6.10 2.62
N LEU A 18 4.76 -5.13 1.78
CA LEU A 18 5.89 -4.24 2.05
C LEU A 18 5.64 -3.37 3.28
N ALA A 19 4.42 -2.85 3.45
CA ALA A 19 4.04 -2.03 4.60
C ALA A 19 4.09 -2.82 5.91
N LEU A 20 3.62 -4.07 5.90
CA LEU A 20 3.73 -4.97 7.05
C LEU A 20 5.18 -5.31 7.39
N TYR A 21 6.01 -5.52 6.37
CA TYR A 21 7.44 -5.75 6.55
C TYR A 21 8.14 -4.54 7.18
N GLN A 22 7.83 -3.32 6.72
CA GLN A 22 8.35 -2.10 7.33
C GLN A 22 7.87 -1.95 8.78
N LEU A 23 6.60 -2.24 9.08
CA LEU A 23 6.08 -2.24 10.45
C LEU A 23 6.83 -3.24 11.35
N TYR A 24 7.08 -4.45 10.86
CA TYR A 24 7.89 -5.44 11.58
C TYR A 24 9.33 -4.94 11.82
N GLY A 25 9.95 -4.33 10.81
CA GLY A 25 11.26 -3.66 10.94
C GLY A 25 11.25 -2.53 11.97
N ALA A 26 10.14 -1.80 12.09
CA ALA A 26 9.96 -0.77 13.11
C ALA A 26 9.97 -1.36 14.53
N PHE A 27 9.26 -2.48 14.74
CA PHE A 27 9.26 -3.19 16.02
C PHE A 27 10.64 -3.72 16.40
N LEU A 28 11.36 -4.31 15.44
CA LEU A 28 12.73 -4.78 15.65
C LEU A 28 13.70 -3.64 15.97
N ALA A 29 13.62 -2.52 15.22
CA ALA A 29 14.46 -1.35 15.47
C ALA A 29 14.14 -0.69 16.82
N ALA A 30 12.88 -0.64 17.22
CA ALA A 30 12.46 -0.16 18.54
C ALA A 30 13.00 -1.06 19.66
N GLY A 31 12.92 -2.39 19.49
CA GLY A 31 13.48 -3.36 20.44
C GLY A 31 15.01 -3.29 20.56
N ALA A 32 15.70 -2.89 19.48
CA ALA A 32 17.14 -2.65 19.49
C ALA A 32 17.54 -1.27 20.06
N GLY A 33 16.59 -0.45 20.52
CA GLY A 33 16.82 0.91 21.02
C GLY A 33 17.12 1.94 19.93
N ASN A 34 16.99 1.57 18.66
CA ASN A 34 17.26 2.43 17.52
C ASN A 34 15.99 3.17 17.05
N TRP A 35 15.52 4.07 17.91
CA TRP A 35 14.31 4.86 17.72
C TRP A 35 14.22 5.65 16.39
N PRO A 36 15.30 6.24 15.85
CA PRO A 36 15.24 6.95 14.57
C PRO A 36 14.83 6.03 13.42
N PHE A 37 15.42 4.83 13.35
CA PHE A 37 15.06 3.85 12.34
C PHE A 37 13.68 3.27 12.60
N ALA A 38 13.30 3.04 13.85
CA ALA A 38 11.95 2.60 14.19
C ALA A 38 10.88 3.57 13.69
N ALA A 39 11.09 4.88 13.90
CA ALA A 39 10.19 5.92 13.41
C ALA A 39 10.16 5.97 11.87
N PHE A 40 11.31 5.85 11.21
CA PHE A 40 11.39 5.79 9.75
C PHE A 40 10.61 4.62 9.17
N TYR A 41 10.82 3.42 9.72
CA TYR A 41 10.12 2.21 9.31
C TYR A 41 8.59 2.31 9.55
N ALA A 42 8.18 2.87 10.69
CA ALA A 42 6.77 3.10 11.00
C ALA A 42 6.11 4.11 10.03
N LEU A 43 6.78 5.23 9.73
CA LEU A 43 6.31 6.22 8.77
C LEU A 43 6.15 5.64 7.36
N PHE A 44 7.14 4.87 6.90
CA PHE A 44 7.06 4.21 5.60
C PHE A 44 5.98 3.13 5.54
N GLY A 45 5.80 2.36 6.61
CA GLY A 45 4.68 1.42 6.74
C GLY A 45 3.33 2.13 6.62
N PHE A 46 3.15 3.23 7.35
CA PHE A 46 1.93 4.04 7.30
C PHE A 46 1.67 4.64 5.90
N ALA A 47 2.71 5.20 5.26
CA ALA A 47 2.61 5.74 3.90
C ALA A 47 2.17 4.66 2.89
N GLY A 48 2.64 3.41 3.06
CA GLY A 48 2.19 2.27 2.26
C GLY A 48 0.69 2.00 2.38
N PHE A 49 0.12 2.06 3.58
CA PHE A 49 -1.33 1.90 3.78
C PHE A 49 -2.14 3.06 3.17
N VAL A 50 -1.65 4.30 3.29
CA VAL A 50 -2.29 5.46 2.65
C VAL A 50 -2.29 5.31 1.12
N LEU A 51 -1.17 4.86 0.55
CA LEU A 51 -1.05 4.60 -0.88
C LEU A 51 -2.00 3.49 -1.35
N VAL A 52 -2.14 2.41 -0.59
CA VAL A 52 -3.12 1.34 -0.86
C VAL A 52 -4.54 1.87 -0.88
N ARG A 53 -4.91 2.71 0.10
CA ARG A 53 -6.24 3.34 0.16
C ARG A 53 -6.49 4.25 -1.04
N ALA A 54 -5.51 5.06 -1.42
CA ALA A 54 -5.58 5.92 -2.61
C ALA A 54 -5.77 5.08 -3.88
N LEU A 55 -4.95 4.04 -4.04
CA LEU A 55 -4.99 3.14 -5.20
C LEU A 55 -6.33 2.39 -5.28
N TRP A 56 -6.89 1.98 -4.14
CA TRP A 56 -8.23 1.38 -4.06
C TRP A 56 -9.34 2.36 -4.45
N ALA A 57 -9.25 3.62 -4.02
CA ALA A 57 -10.21 4.67 -4.40
C ALA A 57 -10.18 4.94 -5.92
N HIS A 58 -8.99 5.02 -6.53
CA HIS A 58 -8.85 5.17 -7.98
C HIS A 58 -9.35 3.94 -8.76
N ARG A 59 -9.22 2.73 -8.20
CA ARG A 59 -9.78 1.50 -8.80
C ARG A 59 -11.30 1.55 -8.93
N LYS A 60 -12.01 2.17 -7.98
CA LYS A 60 -13.48 2.34 -8.05
C LYS A 60 -13.89 3.34 -9.14
N GLY A 61 -13.04 4.32 -9.46
CA GLY A 61 -13.28 5.28 -10.55
C GLY A 61 -13.20 4.62 -11.93
N LEU A 62 -12.22 3.74 -12.14
CA LEU A 62 -12.04 3.02 -13.41
C LEU A 62 -13.16 2.01 -13.72
N ASN A 63 -13.75 1.37 -12.70
CA ASN A 63 -14.88 0.46 -12.88
C ASN A 63 -16.18 1.16 -13.31
N LYS A 64 -16.30 2.49 -13.16
CA LYS A 64 -17.49 3.24 -13.60
C LYS A 64 -17.45 3.60 -15.08
N SER A 65 -16.27 3.75 -15.67
CA SER A 65 -16.10 4.05 -17.10
C SER A 65 -16.30 2.84 -18.02
N ASP A 66 -16.38 1.63 -17.47
CA ASP A 66 -16.59 0.38 -18.21
C ASP A 66 -18.08 -0.07 -18.25
N VAL A 67 -19.03 0.79 -17.84
CA VAL A 67 -20.48 0.56 -18.05
C VAL A 67 -20.95 1.38 -19.25
N PRO A 68 -20.98 0.81 -20.48
CA PRO A 68 -21.62 1.46 -21.61
C PRO A 68 -23.14 1.36 -21.43
N GLY A 69 -23.80 2.43 -21.01
CA GLY A 69 -25.25 2.41 -20.85
C GLY A 69 -25.91 3.48 -19.97
N GLN A 70 -25.27 4.62 -19.75
CA GLN A 70 -26.00 5.88 -19.53
C GLN A 70 -25.62 6.87 -20.61
#